data_AF-A0A962Y8C8-F1
#
_entry.id   AF-A0A962Y8C8-F1
#
_cell.length_a   1.000
_cell.length_b   1.000
_cell.length_c   1.000
_cell.angle_alpha   90.00
_cell.angle_beta   90.00
_cell.angle_gamma   90.00
#
_symmetry.space_group_name_H-M   'P 1'
#
loop_
_entity.id
_entity.type
_entity.pdbx_description
1 polymer ?
#
loop_
_entity_poly.entity_id
_entity_poly.type
_entity_poly.pdbx_seq_one_letter_code
_entity_poly.pdbx_strand_id
1 'polypeptide(L)'
;TDVIVGFPGETAADWQQTLALVESIGFGHLHIFPYSPRTGTRAADLAEQVDGVIKKQRVRELHTLGQAMKRSTLARYLGRHFEVLWESKQTAAPDGQVRRWGYTPNFLRVAVDVPPERELAHTIRLAELKAVDESGEFAQVNLLD
;
A
#
# COMPACT_ATOMS: atom_id res chain seq x y z
N THR A 1 -5.01 1.73 6.52
CA THR A 1 -5.10 2.35 7.85
C THR A 1 -3.86 3.19 8.09
N ASP A 2 -3.96 4.19 8.96
CA ASP A 2 -2.85 5.05 9.35
C ASP A 2 -2.33 4.61 10.72
N VAL A 3 -1.01 4.56 10.89
CA VAL A 3 -0.34 4.14 12.13
C VAL A 3 0.72 5.17 12.51
N ILE A 4 0.64 5.68 13.73
CA ILE A 4 1.68 6.51 14.32
C ILE A 4 2.62 5.62 15.12
N VAL A 5 3.92 5.67 14.83
CA VAL A 5 4.95 4.91 15.56
C VAL A 5 5.81 5.83 16.41
N GLY A 6 6.25 5.37 17.56
CA GLY A 6 7.08 6.14 18.48
C GLY A 6 6.31 7.22 19.24
N PHE A 7 5.02 6.99 19.51
CA PHE A 7 4.25 7.88 20.38
C PHE A 7 4.91 7.96 21.76
N PRO A 8 4.88 9.09 22.47
CA PRO A 8 5.52 9.20 23.77
C PRO A 8 4.98 8.16 24.76
N GLY A 9 5.89 7.44 25.43
CA GLY A 9 5.59 6.30 26.30
C GLY A 9 5.57 4.93 25.61
N GLU A 10 5.67 4.85 24.27
CA GLU A 10 5.62 3.56 23.55
C GLU A 10 6.82 2.66 23.85
N THR A 11 6.56 1.59 24.61
CA THR A 11 7.58 0.62 25.01
C THR A 11 7.87 -0.40 23.91
N ALA A 12 8.91 -1.22 24.10
CA ALA A 12 9.18 -2.34 23.20
C ALA A 12 8.05 -3.38 23.21
N ALA A 13 7.38 -3.59 24.35
CA ALA A 13 6.27 -4.53 24.46
C ALA A 13 5.03 -4.03 23.69
N ASP A 14 4.70 -2.75 23.81
CA ASP A 14 3.59 -2.14 23.06
C ASP A 14 3.83 -2.22 21.55
N TRP A 15 5.09 -2.04 21.14
CA TRP A 15 5.48 -2.16 19.73
C TRP A 15 5.27 -3.58 19.19
N GLN A 16 5.66 -4.61 19.95
CA GLN A 16 5.43 -6.00 19.53
C GLN A 16 3.93 -6.33 19.48
N GLN A 17 3.13 -5.82 20.41
CA GLN A 17 1.67 -5.97 20.36
C GLN A 17 1.08 -5.29 19.12
N THR A 18 1.62 -4.13 18.75
CA THR A 18 1.20 -3.39 17.55
C THR A 18 1.49 -4.19 16.27
N LEU A 19 2.70 -4.75 16.15
CA LEU A 19 3.06 -5.61 15.01
C LEU A 19 2.13 -6.83 14.92
N ALA A 20 1.92 -7.54 16.04
CA ALA A 20 1.06 -8.70 16.09
C ALA A 20 -0.40 -8.36 15.72
N LEU A 21 -0.93 -7.22 16.21
CA LEU A 21 -2.27 -6.76 15.89
C LEU A 21 -2.40 -6.46 14.40
N VAL A 22 -1.46 -5.70 13.84
CA VAL A 22 -1.45 -5.34 12.42
C VAL A 22 -1.40 -6.58 11.54
N GLU A 23 -0.53 -7.54 11.87
CA GLU A 23 -0.42 -8.81 11.15
C GLU A 23 -1.72 -9.62 11.22
N SER A 24 -2.31 -9.74 12.42
CA SER A 24 -3.54 -10.53 12.63
C SER A 24 -4.74 -9.98 11.86
N ILE A 25 -4.83 -8.65 11.70
CA ILE A 25 -5.90 -8.01 10.93
C ILE A 25 -5.65 -8.15 9.43
N GLY A 26 -4.39 -8.09 8.99
CA GLY A 26 -4.03 -8.25 7.58
C GLY A 26 -4.48 -7.05 6.73
N PHE A 27 -4.18 -5.82 7.16
CA PHE A 27 -4.56 -4.62 6.42
C PHE A 27 -3.98 -4.62 5.00
N GLY A 28 -4.81 -4.26 4.01
CA GLY A 28 -4.38 -4.20 2.61
C GLY A 28 -3.42 -3.04 2.28
N HIS A 29 -3.43 -1.97 3.09
CA HIS A 29 -2.54 -0.82 2.93
C HIS A 29 -2.30 -0.12 4.27
N LEU A 30 -1.05 0.30 4.52
CA LEU A 30 -0.62 1.02 5.72
C LEU A 30 0.02 2.36 5.34
N HIS A 31 -0.45 3.43 5.97
CA HIS A 31 0.26 4.70 6.02
C HIS A 31 0.95 4.84 7.37
N ILE A 32 2.27 4.97 7.36
CA ILE A 32 3.09 4.89 8.57
C ILE A 32 3.74 6.25 8.79
N PHE A 33 3.50 6.84 9.97
CA PHE A 33 4.07 8.12 10.35
C PHE A 33 4.85 7.98 11.65
N PRO A 34 6.12 8.41 11.72
CA PRO A 34 6.76 8.59 13.01
C PRO A 34 6.10 9.75 13.77
N TYR A 35 5.89 9.60 15.08
CA TYR A 35 5.39 10.68 15.91
C TYR A 35 6.34 11.89 15.84
N SER A 36 5.76 13.04 15.52
CA SER A 36 6.42 14.34 15.47
C SER A 36 5.74 15.28 16.47
N PRO A 37 6.45 15.78 17.49
CA PRO A 37 5.89 16.70 18.46
C PRO A 37 5.36 17.97 17.79
N ARG A 38 4.16 18.38 18.18
CA ARG A 38 3.57 19.66 17.76
C ARG A 38 3.29 20.51 18.99
N THR A 39 3.86 21.71 19.03
CA THR A 39 3.68 22.66 20.13
C THR A 39 2.20 22.89 20.42
N GLY A 40 1.83 22.86 21.70
CA GLY A 40 0.45 23.03 22.16
C GLY A 40 -0.38 21.74 22.19
N THR A 41 0.19 20.59 21.83
CA THR A 41 -0.48 19.29 21.99
C THR A 41 -0.09 18.62 23.30
N ARG A 42 -1.03 17.93 23.95
CA ARG A 42 -0.76 17.18 25.20
C ARG A 42 0.37 16.16 25.05
N ALA A 43 0.49 15.55 23.87
CA ALA A 43 1.52 14.58 23.57
C ALA A 43 2.93 15.21 23.51
N ALA A 44 3.05 16.49 23.12
CA ALA A 44 4.34 17.17 23.10
C ALA A 44 4.91 17.39 24.51
N ASP A 45 4.04 17.47 25.53
CA ASP A 45 4.42 17.69 26.92
C ASP A 45 4.72 16.38 27.68
N LEU A 46 4.55 15.21 27.05
CA LEU A 46 4.87 13.92 27.66
C LEU A 46 6.39 13.74 27.74
N ALA A 47 6.90 13.37 28.92
CA ALA A 47 8.34 13.26 29.17
C ALA A 47 9.00 12.09 28.43
N GLU A 48 8.26 10.99 28.22
CA GLU A 48 8.78 9.73 27.67
C GLU A 48 8.84 9.73 26.14
N GLN A 49 9.53 10.73 25.56
CA GLN A 49 9.71 10.80 24.12
C GLN A 49 10.57 9.63 23.62
N VAL A 50 10.09 8.95 22.57
CA VAL A 50 10.85 7.86 21.94
C VAL A 50 11.98 8.44 21.08
N ASP A 51 13.17 7.85 21.15
CA ASP A 51 14.32 8.26 20.36
C ASP A 51 14.08 8.12 18.85
N GLY A 52 14.60 9.07 18.07
CA GLY A 52 14.40 9.10 16.61
C GLY A 52 14.95 7.87 15.87
N VAL A 53 16.01 7.23 16.38
CA VAL A 53 16.55 5.98 15.82
C VAL A 53 15.55 4.84 16.00
N ILE A 54 14.94 4.72 17.18
CA ILE A 54 13.90 3.72 17.47
C ILE A 54 12.69 3.95 16.56
N LYS A 55 12.23 5.21 16.41
CA LYS A 55 11.11 5.51 15.49
C LYS A 55 11.42 5.05 14.06
N LYS A 56 12.61 5.36 13.55
CA LYS A 56 13.03 4.96 12.20
C LYS A 56 13.10 3.44 12.04
N GLN A 57 13.58 2.73 13.05
CA GLN A 57 13.57 1.27 13.06
C GLN A 57 12.14 0.73 12.98
N ARG A 58 11.24 1.21 13.85
CA ARG A 58 9.83 0.79 13.89
C ARG A 58 9.10 1.06 12.57
N VAL A 59 9.33 2.23 11.95
CA VAL A 59 8.80 2.53 10.60
C VAL A 59 9.23 1.47 9.59
N ARG A 60 10.51 1.08 9.58
CA ARG A 60 11.04 0.10 8.62
C ARG A 60 10.43 -1.28 8.84
N GLU A 61 10.36 -1.73 10.08
CA GLU A 61 9.76 -3.02 10.45
C GLU A 61 8.30 -3.11 10.00
N LEU A 62 7.50 -2.08 10.31
CA LEU A 62 6.09 -2.04 9.95
C LEU A 62 5.88 -1.85 8.44
N HIS A 63 6.78 -1.14 7.76
CA HIS A 63 6.76 -1.06 6.30
C HIS A 63 7.00 -2.43 5.66
N THR A 64 8.00 -3.18 6.13
CA THR A 64 8.27 -4.55 5.65
C THR A 64 7.08 -5.47 5.89
N LEU A 65 6.47 -5.44 7.08
CA LEU A 65 5.25 -6.19 7.36
C LEU A 65 4.10 -5.77 6.43
N GLY A 66 3.88 -4.47 6.26
CA GLY A 66 2.87 -3.92 5.36
C GLY A 66 3.02 -4.39 3.92
N GLN A 67 4.25 -4.41 3.40
CA GLN A 67 4.57 -4.90 2.06
C GLN A 67 4.22 -6.39 1.89
N ALA A 68 4.60 -7.21 2.88
CA ALA A 68 4.28 -8.64 2.86
C ALA A 68 2.76 -8.88 2.86
N MET A 69 2.02 -8.16 3.71
CA MET A 69 0.55 -8.25 3.77
C MET A 69 -0.13 -7.76 2.50
N LYS A 70 0.36 -6.67 1.89
CA LYS A 70 -0.15 -6.13 0.63
C LYS A 70 0.03 -7.14 -0.50
N ARG A 71 1.22 -7.70 -0.65
CA ARG A 71 1.52 -8.77 -1.61
C ARG A 71 0.61 -9.98 -1.42
N SER A 72 0.47 -10.44 -0.17
CA SER A 72 -0.43 -11.55 0.19
C SER A 72 -1.88 -11.23 -0.18
N THR A 73 -2.32 -10.00 0.08
CA THR A 73 -3.67 -9.54 -0.29
C THR A 73 -3.88 -9.60 -1.79
N LEU A 74 -2.99 -9.04 -2.60
CA LEU A 74 -3.10 -9.10 -4.07
C LEU A 74 -3.10 -10.56 -4.56
N ALA A 75 -2.24 -11.41 -4.01
CA ALA A 75 -2.14 -12.82 -4.37
C ALA A 75 -3.45 -13.59 -4.15
N ARG A 76 -4.21 -13.27 -3.09
CA ARG A 76 -5.53 -13.88 -2.81
C ARG A 76 -6.59 -13.55 -3.87
N TYR A 77 -6.39 -12.51 -4.67
CA TYR A 77 -7.33 -12.07 -5.70
C TYR A 77 -6.94 -12.47 -7.13
N LEU A 78 -5.83 -13.20 -7.32
CA LEU A 78 -5.45 -13.70 -8.64
C LEU A 78 -6.54 -14.63 -9.22
N GLY A 79 -6.75 -14.53 -10.54
CA GLY A 79 -7.80 -15.23 -11.28
C GLY A 79 -9.21 -14.65 -11.09
N ARG A 80 -9.38 -13.59 -10.28
CA ARG A 80 -10.69 -12.95 -10.08
C ARG A 80 -10.86 -11.76 -11.02
N HIS A 81 -12.11 -11.49 -11.39
CA HIS A 81 -12.49 -10.39 -12.26
C HIS A 81 -13.00 -9.20 -11.45
N PHE A 82 -12.64 -7.99 -11.88
CA PHE A 82 -13.09 -6.74 -11.29
C PHE A 82 -13.40 -5.71 -12.37
N GLU A 83 -14.37 -4.86 -12.09
CA GLU A 83 -14.58 -3.60 -12.81
C GLU A 83 -13.52 -2.59 -12.35
N VAL A 84 -12.54 -2.34 -13.21
CA VAL A 84 -11.39 -1.47 -12.93
C VAL A 84 -11.67 -0.07 -13.45
N LEU A 85 -11.57 0.93 -12.57
CA LEU A 85 -11.50 2.33 -12.97
C LEU A 85 -10.06 2.68 -13.35
N TRP A 86 -9.87 3.19 -14.57
CA TRP A 86 -8.55 3.53 -15.11
C TRP A 86 -8.23 5.02 -14.96
N GLU A 87 -7.03 5.29 -14.46
CA GLU A 87 -6.50 6.63 -14.20
C GLU A 87 -5.85 7.22 -15.46
N SER A 88 -5.74 8.55 -15.51
CA SER A 88 -5.08 9.28 -16.60
C SER A 88 -3.56 9.14 -16.59
N LYS A 89 -2.98 8.71 -15.47
CA LYS A 89 -1.54 8.53 -15.34
C LYS A 89 -1.10 7.31 -16.15
N GLN A 90 -0.08 7.49 -16.98
CA GLN A 90 0.63 6.41 -17.65
C GLN A 90 2.14 6.54 -17.50
N THR A 91 2.85 5.43 -17.65
CA THR A 91 4.32 5.38 -17.66
C THR A 91 4.79 4.55 -18.86
N ALA A 92 6.03 4.75 -19.31
CA ALA A 92 6.60 3.90 -20.35
C ALA A 92 6.65 2.44 -19.88
N ALA A 93 6.39 1.51 -20.81
CA ALA A 93 6.52 0.07 -20.63
C ALA A 93 7.41 -0.52 -21.75
N PRO A 94 7.87 -1.78 -21.62
CA PRO A 94 8.65 -2.44 -22.67
C PRO A 94 7.95 -2.50 -24.02
N ASP A 95 8.71 -2.74 -25.08
CA ASP A 95 8.20 -2.96 -26.44
C ASP A 95 7.35 -1.81 -27.02
N GLY A 96 7.66 -0.57 -26.60
CA GLY A 96 6.94 0.62 -27.06
C GLY A 96 5.53 0.78 -26.47
N GLN A 97 5.17 -0.05 -25.48
CA GLN A 97 3.88 0.03 -24.80
C GLN A 97 3.86 1.15 -23.75
N VAL A 98 2.65 1.46 -23.29
CA VAL A 98 2.42 2.28 -22.10
C VAL A 98 1.77 1.45 -21.02
N ARG A 99 2.25 1.62 -19.79
CA ARG A 99 1.60 1.11 -18.59
C ARG A 99 0.50 2.06 -18.17
N ARG A 100 -0.73 1.59 -18.20
CA ARG A 100 -1.90 2.27 -17.65
C ARG A 100 -2.15 1.76 -16.23
N TRP A 101 -2.65 2.63 -15.36
CA TRP A 101 -2.90 2.33 -13.95
C TRP A 101 -4.37 2.41 -13.63
N GLY A 102 -4.86 1.57 -12.72
CA GLY A 102 -6.24 1.61 -12.28
C GLY A 102 -6.44 1.07 -10.88
N TYR A 103 -7.68 1.12 -10.42
CA TYR A 103 -8.10 0.60 -9.13
C TYR A 103 -9.37 -0.26 -9.27
N THR A 104 -9.38 -1.39 -8.58
CA THR A 104 -10.59 -2.20 -8.39
C THR A 104 -11.55 -1.51 -7.39
N PRO A 105 -12.81 -1.96 -7.25
CA PRO A 105 -13.77 -1.36 -6.31
C PRO A 105 -13.33 -1.44 -4.84
N ASN A 106 -12.47 -2.41 -4.51
CA ASN A 106 -11.83 -2.57 -3.20
C ASN A 106 -10.42 -1.95 -3.15
N PHE A 107 -10.13 -0.99 -4.03
CA PHE A 107 -8.91 -0.18 -4.07
C PHE A 107 -7.60 -0.98 -4.24
N LEU A 108 -7.66 -2.18 -4.83
CA LEU A 108 -6.44 -2.85 -5.26
C LEU A 108 -5.88 -2.10 -6.45
N ARG A 109 -4.63 -1.68 -6.33
CA ARG A 109 -3.92 -1.03 -7.44
C ARG A 109 -3.61 -2.08 -8.49
N VAL A 110 -3.93 -1.76 -9.74
CA VAL A 110 -3.68 -2.63 -10.89
C VAL A 110 -2.98 -1.88 -12.00
N ALA A 111 -2.37 -2.63 -12.90
CA ALA A 111 -1.76 -2.11 -14.10
C ALA A 111 -1.98 -3.03 -15.30
N VAL A 112 -1.95 -2.45 -16.49
CA VAL A 112 -1.90 -3.18 -17.75
C VAL A 112 -0.94 -2.45 -18.69
N ASP A 113 -0.14 -3.22 -19.41
CA ASP A 113 0.70 -2.71 -20.49
C ASP A 113 -0.09 -2.85 -21.81
N VAL A 114 -0.27 -1.75 -22.53
CA VAL A 114 -1.07 -1.67 -23.76
C VAL A 114 -0.39 -0.76 -24.79
N PRO A 115 -0.75 -0.86 -26.08
CA PRO A 115 -0.30 0.10 -27.08
C PRO A 115 -0.66 1.55 -26.69
N PRO A 116 0.18 2.56 -26.99
CA PRO A 116 -0.06 3.96 -26.63
C PRO A 116 -1.42 4.52 -27.05
N GLU A 117 -1.92 4.07 -28.21
CA GLU A 117 -3.21 4.45 -28.79
C GLU A 117 -4.43 3.88 -28.05
N ARG A 118 -4.26 2.83 -27.22
CA ARG A 118 -5.36 2.28 -26.42
C ARG A 118 -5.60 3.19 -25.22
N GLU A 119 -6.58 4.08 -25.37
CA GLU A 119 -7.02 4.96 -24.29
C GLU A 119 -7.94 4.23 -23.31
N LEU A 120 -7.64 4.36 -22.02
CA LEU A 120 -8.40 3.73 -20.94
C LEU A 120 -8.86 4.74 -19.88
N ALA A 121 -8.23 5.92 -19.79
CA ALA A 121 -8.48 6.89 -18.73
C ALA A 121 -9.95 7.28 -18.62
N HIS A 122 -10.43 7.43 -17.39
CA HIS A 122 -11.82 7.77 -17.07
C HIS A 122 -12.84 6.73 -17.54
N THR A 123 -12.41 5.50 -17.76
CA THR A 123 -13.31 4.40 -18.09
C THR A 123 -13.29 3.31 -17.03
N ILE A 124 -14.39 2.57 -16.95
CA ILE A 124 -14.48 1.33 -16.18
C ILE A 124 -14.44 0.17 -17.18
N ARG A 125 -13.54 -0.79 -16.96
CA ARG A 125 -13.40 -2.00 -17.78
C ARG A 125 -13.24 -3.23 -16.92
N LEU A 126 -13.84 -4.34 -17.38
CA LEU A 126 -13.67 -5.62 -16.72
C LEU A 126 -12.26 -6.15 -16.98
N ALA A 127 -11.57 -6.52 -15.91
CA ALA A 127 -10.22 -7.07 -15.98
C ALA A 127 -10.03 -8.22 -14.99
N GLU A 128 -9.22 -9.20 -15.39
CA GLU A 128 -8.78 -10.31 -14.55
C GLU A 128 -7.43 -9.99 -13.90
N LEU A 129 -7.30 -10.19 -12.59
CA LEU A 129 -6.00 -10.10 -11.91
C LEU A 129 -5.15 -11.32 -12.23
N LYS A 130 -4.06 -11.12 -12.98
CA LYS A 130 -3.24 -12.20 -13.53
C LYS A 130 -2.03 -12.53 -12.66
N ALA A 131 -1.31 -11.50 -12.21
CA ALA A 131 -0.07 -11.68 -11.46
C ALA A 131 0.16 -10.52 -10.51
N VAL A 132 0.84 -10.77 -9.40
CA VAL A 132 1.36 -9.70 -8.54
C VAL A 132 2.72 -9.26 -9.09
N ASP A 133 2.96 -7.96 -9.16
CA ASP A 133 4.25 -7.44 -9.59
C ASP A 133 5.38 -7.85 -8.61
N GLU A 134 6.63 -7.77 -9.06
CA GLU A 134 7.80 -8.20 -8.26
C GLU A 134 7.91 -7.44 -6.92
N SER A 135 7.55 -6.15 -6.90
CA SER A 135 7.58 -5.34 -5.68
C SER A 135 6.42 -5.63 -4.73
N GLY A 136 5.34 -6.27 -5.19
CA GLY A 136 4.14 -6.53 -4.39
C GLY A 136 3.21 -5.32 -4.23
N GLU A 137 3.41 -4.27 -5.02
CA GLU A 137 2.72 -3.00 -4.92
C GLU A 137 1.40 -2.94 -5.73
N PHE A 138 1.30 -3.73 -6.79
CA PHE A 138 0.13 -3.80 -7.66
C PHE A 138 -0.02 -5.17 -8.32
N ALA A 139 -1.18 -5.42 -8.92
CA ALA A 139 -1.41 -6.59 -9.77
C ALA A 139 -1.44 -6.21 -11.25
N GLN A 140 -0.77 -7.01 -12.08
CA GLN A 140 -0.95 -6.99 -13.53
C GLN A 140 -2.27 -7.64 -13.89
N VAL A 141 -3.00 -7.04 -14.84
CA VAL A 141 -4.32 -7.53 -15.27
C VAL A 141 -4.38 -7.84 -16.75
N ASN A 142 -5.31 -8.72 -17.12
CA ASN A 142 -5.78 -8.85 -18.50
C ASN A 142 -7.10 -8.11 -18.64
N LEU A 143 -7.22 -7.24 -19.64
CA LEU A 143 -8.52 -6.70 -20.04
C LEU A 143 -9.38 -7.81 -20.68
N LEU A 144 -10.67 -7.82 -20.39
CA LEU A 144 -11.62 -8.84 -20.89
C LEU A 144 -12.53 -8.30 -22.02
N ASP A 145 -12.13 -7.19 -22.65
CA ASP A 145 -12.83 -6.51 -23.75
C ASP A 145 -12.01 -6.44 -25.05
#